data_AF-A0A7X8T5B0-F1
#
_entry.id   AF-A0A7X8T5B0-F1
#
_cell.length_a   1.000
_cell.length_b   1.000
_cell.length_c   1.000
_cell.angle_alpha   90.00
_cell.angle_beta   90.00
_cell.angle_gamma   90.00
#
_symmetry.space_group_name_H-M   'P 1'
#
loop_
_entity.id
_entity.type
_entity.pdbx_description
1 polymer ?
#
loop_
_entity_poly.entity_id
_entity_poly.type
_entity_poly.pdbx_seq_one_letter_code
_entity_poly.pdbx_strand_id
1 'polypeptide(L)' 'MPVCSECGDEIETEIADIIVDDVEVQRLYRAVADGAPKVEILQMIYDMFGSRYELAPPSTELRIAQMCGTERASAHG' A
#
# COMPACT_ATOMS: atom_id res chain seq x y z
N MET A 1 23.31 -1.30 20.78
CA MET A 1 22.39 -0.47 19.97
C MET A 1 23.21 0.11 18.83
N PRO A 2 22.77 0.01 17.57
CA PRO A 2 23.49 0.65 16.47
C PRO A 2 23.51 2.16 16.69
N VAL A 3 24.66 2.79 16.42
CA VAL A 3 24.89 4.22 16.67
C VAL A 3 25.17 4.86 15.32
N CYS A 4 24.56 6.02 15.05
CA CYS A 4 24.83 6.75 13.82
C CYS A 4 26.30 7.19 13.79
N SER A 5 27.04 6.82 12.75
CA SER A 5 28.48 7.14 12.63
C SER A 5 28.77 8.62 12.38
N GLU A 6 27.76 9.43 12.05
CA GLU A 6 27.92 10.86 11.79
C GLU A 6 27.53 11.75 12.97
N CYS A 7 26.42 11.46 13.66
CA CYS A 7 25.95 12.28 14.78
C CYS A 7 26.19 11.64 16.16
N GLY A 8 26.50 10.35 16.24
CA GLY A 8 26.75 9.65 17.50
C GLY A 8 25.50 9.35 18.33
N ASP A 9 24.31 9.68 17.82
CA ASP A 9 23.05 9.39 18.48
C ASP A 9 22.74 7.89 18.43
N GLU A 10 22.16 7.38 19.51
CA GLU A 10 21.62 6.03 19.58
C GLU A 10 20.46 5.91 18.59
N ILE A 11 20.58 4.99 17.63
CA ILE A 11 19.48 4.70 16.73
C ILE A 11 18.52 3.80 17.52
N GLU A 12 17.48 4.40 18.10
CA GLU A 12 16.29 3.68 18.58
C GLU A 12 15.59 3.08 17.35
N THR A 13 16.08 1.92 16.91
CA THR A 13 15.34 1.09 15.96
C THR A 13 14.30 0.31 16.75
N GLU A 14 13.28 1.01 17.23
CA GLU A 14 11.99 0.41 17.60
C GLU A 14 11.24 0.01 16.31
N ILE A 15 11.86 -0.79 15.45
CA ILE A 15 11.06 -1.68 14.60
C ILE A 15 10.79 -2.90 15.48
N ALA A 16 10.03 -2.68 16.56
CA ALA A 16 9.55 -3.75 17.40
C ALA A 16 8.78 -4.71 16.50
N ASP A 17 9.38 -5.85 16.20
CA ASP A 17 8.78 -7.07 15.64
C ASP A 17 7.39 -6.87 15.04
N ILE A 18 7.28 -6.12 13.93
CA ILE A 18 6.07 -6.12 13.09
C ILE A 18 6.11 -7.44 12.30
N ILE A 19 6.07 -8.55 13.03
CA ILE A 19 5.78 -9.85 12.46
C ILE A 19 4.26 -9.83 12.27
N VAL A 20 3.83 -9.25 11.15
CA VAL A 20 2.52 -9.59 10.65
C VAL A 20 2.58 -11.07 10.28
N ASP A 21 2.09 -11.97 11.15
CA ASP A 21 2.02 -13.43 10.87
C ASP A 21 1.17 -13.71 9.61
N ASP A 22 0.44 -12.71 9.15
CA ASP A 22 -0.26 -12.73 7.88
C ASP A 22 0.72 -12.58 6.69
N VAL A 23 1.08 -13.73 6.12
CA VAL A 23 1.90 -13.86 4.91
C VAL A 23 1.33 -13.04 3.74
N GLU A 24 0.02 -12.88 3.65
CA GLU A 24 -0.62 -12.14 2.56
C GLU A 24 -0.39 -10.63 2.71
N VAL A 25 -0.45 -10.12 3.94
CA VAL A 25 -0.14 -8.70 4.23
C VAL A 25 1.34 -8.39 4.00
N GLN A 26 2.25 -9.27 4.40
CA GLN A 26 3.68 -9.09 4.11
C GLN A 26 3.96 -9.06 2.60
N ARG A 27 3.28 -9.92 1.83
CA ARG A 27 3.37 -9.94 0.37
C ARG A 27 2.85 -8.65 -0.24
N LEU A 28 1.69 -8.15 0.21
CA LEU A 28 1.16 -6.87 -0.26
C LEU A 28 2.13 -5.73 0.05
N TYR A 29 2.66 -5.68 1.27
CA TYR A 29 3.60 -4.63 1.69
C TYR A 29 4.85 -4.59 0.81
N ARG A 30 5.44 -5.77 0.53
CA ARG A 30 6.59 -5.88 -0.39
C ARG A 30 6.25 -5.49 -1.82
N ALA A 31 5.10 -5.93 -2.34
CA ALA A 31 4.66 -5.58 -3.69
C ALA A 31 4.52 -4.05 -3.86
N VAL A 32 4.04 -3.36 -2.83
CA VAL A 32 4.00 -1.88 -2.82
C VAL A 32 5.42 -1.30 -2.85
N ALA A 33 6.32 -1.80 -2.01
CA ALA A 33 7.71 -1.32 -1.94
C ALA A 33 8.48 -1.56 -3.25
N ASP A 34 8.22 -2.67 -3.93
CA ASP A 34 8.84 -3.04 -5.21
C ASP A 34 8.24 -2.25 -6.40
N GLY A 35 7.22 -1.43 -6.17
CA GLY A 35 6.57 -0.63 -7.21
C GLY A 35 5.73 -1.46 -8.18
N ALA A 36 5.13 -2.56 -7.70
CA ALA A 36 4.29 -3.40 -8.53
C ALA A 36 3.12 -2.61 -9.15
N PRO A 37 2.62 -3.02 -10.33
CA PRO A 37 1.51 -2.35 -10.99
C PRO A 37 0.31 -2.14 -10.08
N LYS A 38 -0.30 -0.95 -10.14
CA LYS A 38 -1.46 -0.59 -9.31
C LYS A 38 -2.60 -1.62 -9.38
N VAL A 39 -2.82 -2.21 -10.56
CA VAL A 39 -3.84 -3.25 -10.77
C VAL A 39 -3.55 -4.51 -9.96
N GLU A 40 -2.28 -4.90 -9.83
CA GLU A 40 -1.85 -6.08 -9.06
C GLU A 40 -2.02 -5.82 -7.57
N ILE A 41 -1.63 -4.65 -7.08
CA ILE A 41 -1.85 -4.24 -5.68
C ILE A 41 -3.35 -4.28 -5.33
N LEU A 42 -4.20 -3.71 -6.20
CA LEU A 42 -5.64 -3.73 -5.98
C LEU A 42 -6.22 -5.15 -6.01
N GLN A 43 -5.70 -6.02 -6.87
CA GLN A 43 -6.10 -7.42 -6.91
C GLN A 43 -5.76 -8.13 -5.59
N MET A 44 -4.55 -7.94 -5.06
CA MET A 44 -4.16 -8.53 -3.78
C MET A 44 -5.04 -8.05 -2.62
N ILE A 45 -5.36 -6.76 -2.57
CA ILE A 45 -6.29 -6.19 -1.57
C ILE A 45 -7.68 -6.83 -1.71
N TYR A 46 -8.17 -6.95 -2.94
CA TYR A 46 -9.48 -7.54 -3.22
C TYR A 46 -9.54 -9.02 -2.85
N ASP A 47 -8.47 -9.78 -3.06
CA ASP A 47 -8.44 -11.20 -2.71
C ASP A 47 -8.47 -11.42 -1.18
N MET A 48 -7.76 -10.57 -0.42
CA MET A 48 -7.73 -10.64 1.05
C MET A 48 -9.04 -10.15 1.70
N PHE A 49 -9.65 -9.11 1.14
CA PHE A 49 -10.66 -8.31 1.85
C PHE A 49 -11.96 -8.11 1.07
N GLY A 50 -12.00 -8.44 -0.22
CA GLY A 50 -13.09 -8.08 -1.13
C GLY A 50 -14.43 -8.64 -0.75
N SER A 51 -14.50 -9.92 -0.40
CA SER A 51 -15.74 -10.56 0.06
C SER A 51 -16.18 -10.08 1.45
N ARG A 52 -15.21 -9.84 2.34
CA ARG A 52 -15.46 -9.45 3.74
C ARG A 52 -16.01 -8.04 3.86
N TYR A 53 -15.58 -7.12 3.00
CA TYR A 53 -15.92 -5.70 3.07
C TYR A 53 -16.67 -5.21 1.84
N GLU A 54 -17.17 -6.12 1.00
CA GLU A 54 -17.95 -5.79 -0.21
C GLU A 54 -17.23 -4.78 -1.12
N LEU A 55 -15.90 -4.93 -1.27
CA LEU A 55 -15.12 -4.03 -2.09
C LEU A 55 -15.54 -4.13 -3.56
N ALA A 56 -15.34 -3.06 -4.32
CA ALA A 56 -15.47 -3.12 -5.76
C ALA A 56 -14.31 -3.94 -6.37
N PRO A 57 -14.54 -4.72 -7.43
CA PRO A 57 -13.46 -5.38 -8.16
C PRO A 57 -12.43 -4.36 -8.67
N PRO A 58 -11.15 -4.74 -8.81
CA PRO A 58 -10.08 -3.81 -9.19
C PRO A 58 -10.35 -3.00 -10.47
N SER A 59 -10.96 -3.61 -11.48
CA SER A 59 -11.34 -2.94 -12.73
C SER A 59 -12.38 -1.83 -12.51
N THR A 60 -13.35 -2.06 -11.63
CA THR A 60 -14.36 -1.08 -11.25
C THR A 60 -13.72 0.06 -10.44
N GLU A 61 -12.88 -0.28 -9.46
CA GLU A 61 -12.22 0.72 -8.61
C GLU A 61 -11.29 1.64 -9.42
N LEU A 62 -10.52 1.08 -10.36
CA LEU A 62 -9.70 1.85 -11.28
C LEU A 62 -10.53 2.79 -12.15
N ARG A 63 -11.69 2.33 -12.64
CA ARG A 63 -12.62 3.16 -13.42
C ARG A 63 -13.18 4.31 -12.58
N ILE A 64 -13.57 4.06 -11.32
CA ILE A 64 -14.03 5.11 -10.40
C ILE A 64 -12.92 6.15 -10.19
N ALA A 65 -11.71 5.69 -9.88
CA ALA A 65 -10.56 6.58 -9.67
C ALA A 65 -10.25 7.45 -10.90
N GLN A 66 -10.35 6.89 -12.11
CA GLN A 66 -10.20 7.65 -13.36
C GLN A 66 -11.28 8.72 -13.51
N MET A 67 -12.54 8.37 -13.26
CA MET A 67 -13.66 9.32 -13.36
C MET A 67 -13.51 10.47 -12.36
N CYS A 68 -13.25 10.17 -11.09
CA CYS A 68 -13.04 11.19 -10.05
C CYS A 68 -11.76 12.01 -10.27
N GLY A 69 -10.72 11.43 -10.87
CA GLY A 69 -9.50 12.14 -11.26
C GLY A 69 -9.73 13.12 -12.41
N THR A 70 -10.65 12.78 -13.32
CA THR A 70 -11.02 13.62 -14.47
C THR A 70 -11.72 14.91 -14.01
N GLU A 71 -12.57 14.83 -12.98
CA GLU A 71 -13.21 16.02 -12.38
C GLU A 71 -12.22 16.99 -11.73
N ARG A 72 -11.15 16.46 -11.11
CA ARG A 72 -10.09 17.31 -10.52
C ARG A 72 -9.22 18.03 -11.56
N ALA A 73 -9.07 17.47 -12.76
CA ALA A 73 -8.34 18.13 -13.85
C ALA A 73 -9.17 19.19 -14.58
N SER A 74 -10.50 19.00 -14.68
CA SER A 74 -11.39 19.96 -15.35
C SER A 74 -11.79 21.17 -14.50
N ALA A 75 -11.55 21.17 -13.19
CA ALA A 75 -11.89 22.29 -12.30
C ALA A 75 -10.84 23.43 -12.28
N HIS A 76 -9.76 23.33 -13.06
CA HIS A 76 -8.70 24.35 -13.17
C HIS A 76 -8.48 24.88 -14.60
N GLY A 77 -9.50 24.82 -15.46
CA GLY A 77 -9.50 25.43 -16.80
C GLY A 77 -10.14 26.81 -16.83
#